data_AF-A0A2I0UVH4-F1
#
_entry.id   AF-A0A2I0UVH4-F1
#
_cell.length_a   1.000
_cell.length_b   1.000
_cell.length_c   1.000
_cell.angle_alpha   90.00
_cell.angle_beta   90.00
_cell.angle_gamma   90.00
#
_symmetry.space_group_name_H-M   'P 1'
#
loop_
_entity.id
_entity.type
_entity.pdbx_description
1 polymer ?
#
loop_
_entity_poly.entity_id
_entity_poly.type
_entity_poly.pdbx_seq_one_letter_code
_entity_poly.pdbx_strand_id
1 'polypeptide(L)'
;MMKIDYRSEIDKIRSSLKNYYNKQFKSEEEGYIENKKIKEQIKKLIIQVYNDRTLSKTDRGYLVKEGVELLANNTGCAEDVEIAEDILDSLFYDMKILSQEDIDNFYEQYLCKRWE
;
A
#
# COMPACT_ATOMS: atom_id res chain seq x y z
N MET A 1 26.56 -0.35 -2.30
CA MET A 1 25.09 -0.50 -2.32
C MET A 1 24.49 0.90 -2.25
N MET A 2 23.61 1.26 -3.18
CA MET A 2 22.83 2.49 -3.07
C MET A 2 21.80 2.28 -1.96
N LYS A 3 21.81 3.15 -0.94
CA LYS A 3 20.82 3.09 0.14
C LYS A 3 19.48 3.56 -0.45
N ILE A 4 18.46 2.71 -0.39
CA ILE A 4 17.12 3.10 -0.84
C ILE A 4 16.57 4.11 0.16
N ASP A 5 16.10 5.25 -0.34
CA ASP A 5 15.35 6.22 0.46
C ASP A 5 13.86 5.86 0.39
N TYR A 6 13.42 5.02 1.33
CA TYR A 6 12.03 4.55 1.37
C TYR A 6 11.02 5.68 1.57
N ARG A 7 11.39 6.80 2.20
CA ARG A 7 10.50 7.95 2.31
C ARG A 7 10.26 8.57 0.94
N SER A 8 11.33 8.73 0.16
CA SER A 8 11.20 9.19 -1.23
C SER A 8 10.35 8.25 -2.08
N GLU A 9 10.50 6.92 -1.91
CA GLU A 9 9.68 5.95 -2.63
C GLU A 9 8.19 6.03 -2.23
N ILE A 10 7.87 6.18 -0.94
CA ILE A 10 6.51 6.41 -0.46
C ILE A 10 5.94 7.69 -1.10
N ASP A 11 6.69 8.78 -1.15
CA ASP A 11 6.23 10.05 -1.70
C ASP A 11 6.00 9.98 -3.22
N LYS A 12 6.77 9.17 -3.96
CA LYS A 12 6.52 8.87 -5.37
C LYS A 12 5.20 8.11 -5.56
N ILE A 13 4.90 7.14 -4.70
CA ILE A 13 3.64 6.39 -4.76
C ILE A 13 2.47 7.32 -4.42
N ARG A 14 2.58 8.14 -3.36
CA ARG A 14 1.59 9.18 -3.03
C ARG A 14 1.32 10.12 -4.20
N SER A 15 2.37 10.54 -4.89
CA SER A 15 2.25 11.38 -6.09
C SER A 15 1.54 10.65 -7.24
N SER A 16 1.81 9.35 -7.40
CA SER A 16 1.15 8.51 -8.41
C SER A 16 -0.34 8.33 -8.12
N LEU A 17 -0.71 8.08 -6.85
CA LEU A 17 -2.10 8.02 -6.39
C LEU A 17 -2.82 9.36 -6.61
N LYS A 18 -2.19 10.48 -6.24
CA LYS A 18 -2.74 11.81 -6.49
C LYS A 18 -2.98 12.05 -7.99
N ASN A 19 -2.03 11.67 -8.84
CA ASN A 19 -2.19 11.79 -10.29
C ASN A 19 -3.30 10.89 -10.82
N TYR A 20 -3.41 9.66 -10.29
CA TYR A 20 -4.47 8.72 -10.60
C TYR A 20 -5.86 9.32 -10.34
N TYR A 21 -6.11 9.86 -9.15
CA TYR A 21 -7.42 10.44 -8.81
C TYR A 21 -7.76 11.71 -9.60
N ASN A 22 -6.75 12.41 -10.14
CA ASN A 22 -6.96 13.57 -11.00
C ASN A 22 -7.07 13.20 -12.49
N LYS A 23 -6.83 11.94 -12.86
CA LYS A 23 -6.84 11.49 -14.25
C LYS A 23 -8.26 11.11 -14.67
N GLN A 24 -8.67 11.60 -15.84
CA GLN A 24 -9.84 11.08 -16.53
C GLN A 24 -9.44 9.88 -17.40
N PHE A 25 -9.94 8.70 -17.05
CA PHE A 25 -9.71 7.47 -17.79
C PHE A 25 -10.69 7.33 -18.95
N LYS A 26 -10.30 6.59 -20.00
CA LYS A 26 -11.17 6.35 -21.16
C LYS A 26 -12.23 5.28 -20.88
N SER A 27 -11.98 4.43 -19.89
CA SER A 27 -12.90 3.39 -19.40
C SER A 27 -12.63 3.09 -17.93
N GLU A 28 -13.61 2.46 -17.28
CA GLU A 28 -13.48 1.93 -15.92
C GLU A 28 -12.35 0.88 -15.83
N GLU A 29 -12.22 0.02 -16.85
CA GLU A 29 -11.16 -0.99 -16.94
C GLU A 29 -9.75 -0.35 -16.95
N GLU A 30 -9.54 0.74 -17.72
CA GLU A 30 -8.27 1.46 -17.71
C GLU A 30 -7.96 2.03 -16.31
N GLY A 31 -8.99 2.55 -15.64
CA GLY A 31 -8.91 3.04 -14.27
C GLY A 31 -8.56 1.92 -13.28
N TYR A 32 -9.21 0.76 -13.38
CA TYR A 32 -8.93 -0.41 -12.56
C TYR A 32 -7.48 -0.88 -12.73
N ILE A 33 -7.01 -1.03 -13.96
CA ILE A 33 -5.65 -1.52 -14.26
C ILE A 33 -4.59 -0.57 -13.69
N GLU A 34 -4.74 0.75 -13.88
CA GLU A 34 -3.76 1.70 -13.37
C GLU A 34 -3.79 1.78 -11.83
N ASN A 35 -4.97 1.69 -11.22
CA ASN A 35 -5.13 1.62 -9.77
C ASN A 35 -4.41 0.40 -9.20
N LYS A 36 -4.71 -0.79 -9.74
CA LYS A 36 -4.09 -2.06 -9.33
C LYS A 36 -2.57 -1.98 -9.45
N LYS A 37 -2.07 -1.44 -10.56
CA LYS A 37 -0.64 -1.23 -10.78
C LYS A 37 0.01 -0.31 -9.74
N ILE A 38 -0.64 0.78 -9.35
CA ILE A 38 -0.11 1.70 -8.33
C ILE A 38 -0.14 1.02 -6.94
N LYS A 39 -1.22 0.32 -6.58
CA LYS A 39 -1.31 -0.41 -5.31
C LYS A 39 -0.31 -1.57 -5.22
N GLU A 40 -0.01 -2.23 -6.32
CA GLU A 40 1.07 -3.22 -6.40
C GLU A 40 2.47 -2.61 -6.16
N GLN A 41 2.65 -1.30 -6.37
CA GLN A 41 3.90 -0.62 -5.94
C GLN A 41 3.98 -0.50 -4.42
N ILE A 42 2.85 -0.31 -3.72
CA ILE A 42 2.79 -0.32 -2.25
C ILE A 42 3.20 -1.71 -1.74
N LYS A 43 2.65 -2.78 -2.32
CA LYS A 43 3.05 -4.16 -1.99
C LYS A 43 4.56 -4.37 -2.15
N LYS A 44 5.12 -3.96 -3.29
CA LYS A 44 6.56 -4.06 -3.56
C LYS A 44 7.40 -3.29 -2.55
N LEU A 45 6.98 -2.07 -2.19
CA LEU A 45 7.65 -1.27 -1.17
C LEU A 45 7.68 -2.00 0.17
N ILE A 46 6.54 -2.52 0.65
CA ILE A 46 6.45 -3.25 1.92
C ILE A 46 7.41 -4.45 1.91
N ILE A 47 7.44 -5.22 0.83
CA ILE A 47 8.35 -6.37 0.67
C ILE A 47 9.82 -5.92 0.72
N GLN A 48 10.17 -4.82 0.05
CA GLN A 48 11.54 -4.30 0.04
C GLN A 48 11.98 -3.85 1.43
N VAL A 49 11.14 -3.05 2.11
CA VAL A 49 11.37 -2.58 3.47
C VAL A 49 11.58 -3.77 4.41
N TYR A 50 10.69 -4.77 4.35
CA TYR A 50 10.75 -5.94 5.22
C TYR A 50 12.08 -6.70 5.08
N ASN A 51 12.56 -6.84 3.85
CA ASN A 51 13.78 -7.57 3.53
C ASN A 51 15.06 -6.75 3.72
N ASP A 52 14.96 -5.44 3.94
CA ASP A 52 16.12 -4.57 4.12
C ASP A 52 16.73 -4.73 5.51
N ARG A 53 17.81 -5.52 5.57
CA ARG A 53 18.58 -5.80 6.78
C ARG A 53 19.43 -4.61 7.26
N THR A 54 19.51 -3.53 6.47
CA THR A 54 20.21 -2.30 6.88
C THR A 54 19.35 -1.38 7.73
N LEU A 55 18.02 -1.55 7.70
CA LEU A 55 17.10 -0.83 8.57
C LEU A 55 17.10 -1.42 9.98
N SER A 56 16.93 -0.54 10.97
CA SER A 56 16.61 -0.99 12.33
C SER A 56 15.23 -1.66 12.35
N LYS A 57 14.97 -2.52 13.34
CA LYS A 57 13.65 -3.15 13.51
C LYS A 57 12.55 -2.09 13.63
N THR A 58 12.82 -1.00 14.34
CA THR A 58 11.88 0.11 14.53
C THR A 58 11.59 0.83 13.22
N ASP A 59 12.62 1.20 12.44
CA ASP A 59 12.43 1.89 11.17
C ASP A 59 11.69 1.01 10.16
N ARG A 60 12.02 -0.29 10.12
CA ARG A 60 11.33 -1.26 9.28
C ARG A 60 9.85 -1.36 9.65
N GLY A 61 9.53 -1.50 10.94
CA GLY A 61 8.15 -1.57 11.41
C GLY A 61 7.37 -0.30 11.07
N TYR A 62 7.97 0.88 11.30
CA TYR A 62 7.37 2.16 10.94
C TYR A 62 7.05 2.26 9.44
N LEU A 63 8.01 1.92 8.57
CA LEU A 63 7.83 2.00 7.12
C LEU A 63 6.84 0.97 6.57
N VAL A 64 6.78 -0.23 7.15
CA VAL A 64 5.74 -1.22 6.82
C VAL A 64 4.37 -0.66 7.18
N LYS A 65 4.21 -0.13 8.39
CA LYS A 65 2.97 0.50 8.84
C LYS A 65 2.54 1.65 7.92
N GLU A 66 3.46 2.55 7.54
CA GLU A 66 3.17 3.63 6.59
C GLU A 66 2.69 3.10 5.22
N GLY A 67 3.26 2.00 4.74
CA GLY A 67 2.81 1.34 3.51
C GLY A 67 1.39 0.79 3.62
N VAL A 68 1.08 0.13 4.74
CA VAL A 68 -0.26 -0.41 5.03
C VAL A 68 -1.29 0.71 5.15
N GLU A 69 -0.97 1.77 5.89
CA GLU A 69 -1.83 2.95 6.01
C GLU A 69 -2.04 3.63 4.67
N LEU A 70 -1.03 3.69 3.80
CA LEU A 70 -1.17 4.23 2.45
C LEU A 70 -2.15 3.38 1.63
N LEU A 71 -2.10 2.05 1.72
CA LEU A 71 -3.05 1.18 1.04
C LEU A 71 -4.49 1.40 1.56
N ALA A 72 -4.66 1.45 2.89
CA ALA A 72 -5.97 1.66 3.53
C ALA A 72 -6.59 3.00 3.12
N ASN A 73 -5.80 4.08 3.19
CA ASN A 73 -6.25 5.43 2.86
C ASN A 73 -6.62 5.64 1.39
N ASN A 74 -6.24 4.70 0.51
CA ASN A 74 -6.56 4.72 -0.92
C ASN A 74 -7.45 3.53 -1.29
N THR A 75 -8.24 3.04 -0.34
CA THR A 75 -9.22 1.97 -0.55
C THR A 75 -10.60 2.49 -0.16
N GLY A 76 -11.50 2.69 -1.14
CA GLY A 76 -12.83 3.27 -0.88
C GLY A 76 -14.00 2.60 -1.62
N CYS A 77 -13.80 2.10 -2.84
CA CYS A 77 -14.84 1.41 -3.62
C CYS A 77 -14.70 -0.12 -3.58
N ALA A 78 -15.60 -0.84 -4.27
CA ALA A 78 -15.56 -2.30 -4.31
C ALA A 78 -14.31 -2.83 -5.00
N GLU A 79 -13.93 -2.22 -6.14
CA GLU A 79 -12.73 -2.55 -6.89
C GLU A 79 -11.46 -2.31 -6.08
N ASP A 80 -11.45 -1.21 -5.32
CA ASP A 80 -10.36 -0.86 -4.43
C ASP A 80 -10.16 -1.92 -3.35
N VAL A 81 -11.26 -2.41 -2.77
CA VAL A 81 -11.27 -3.43 -1.73
C VAL A 81 -10.76 -4.75 -2.30
N GLU A 82 -11.24 -5.18 -3.48
CA GLU A 82 -10.73 -6.38 -4.15
C GLU A 82 -9.20 -6.34 -4.31
N ILE A 83 -8.66 -5.23 -4.81
CA ILE A 83 -7.21 -5.06 -4.98
C ILE A 83 -6.49 -5.08 -3.63
N ALA A 84 -7.05 -4.43 -2.60
CA ALA A 84 -6.43 -4.37 -1.29
C ALA A 84 -6.39 -5.75 -0.61
N GLU A 85 -7.48 -6.50 -0.66
CA GLU A 85 -7.58 -7.86 -0.12
C GLU A 85 -6.58 -8.81 -0.82
N ASP A 86 -6.50 -8.77 -2.15
CA ASP A 86 -5.48 -9.53 -2.93
C ASP A 86 -4.05 -9.26 -2.41
N ILE A 87 -3.75 -8.00 -2.08
CA ILE A 87 -2.44 -7.57 -1.58
C ILE A 87 -2.23 -8.04 -0.13
N LEU A 88 -3.22 -7.84 0.74
CA LEU A 88 -3.15 -8.21 2.14
C LEU A 88 -3.01 -9.72 2.29
N ASP A 89 -3.80 -10.51 1.57
CA ASP A 89 -3.73 -11.97 1.59
C ASP A 89 -2.33 -12.45 1.20
N SER A 90 -1.77 -11.88 0.14
CA SER A 90 -0.43 -12.23 -0.30
C SER A 90 0.64 -11.87 0.75
N LEU A 91 0.57 -10.68 1.35
CA LEU A 91 1.55 -10.24 2.33
C LEU A 91 1.41 -10.94 3.69
N PHE A 92 0.20 -11.33 4.08
CA PHE A 92 -0.12 -11.93 5.37
C PHE A 92 -0.12 -13.46 5.33
N TYR A 93 -0.89 -14.07 4.43
CA TYR A 93 -1.03 -15.52 4.36
C TYR A 93 0.14 -16.17 3.62
N ASP A 94 0.54 -15.65 2.46
CA ASP A 94 1.56 -16.31 1.63
C ASP A 94 2.99 -15.99 2.11
N MET A 95 3.28 -14.70 2.29
CA MET A 95 4.65 -14.23 2.56
C MET A 95 4.99 -14.13 4.05
N LYS A 96 3.99 -14.10 4.94
CA LYS A 96 4.14 -13.90 6.39
C LYS A 96 4.95 -12.64 6.74
N ILE A 97 4.76 -11.57 5.96
CA ILE A 97 5.43 -10.27 6.16
C ILE A 97 4.65 -9.41 7.15
N LEU A 98 3.33 -9.36 6.99
CA LEU A 98 2.44 -8.62 7.88
C LEU A 98 2.12 -9.45 9.11
N SER A 99 1.98 -8.75 10.24
CA SER A 99 1.42 -9.29 11.47
C SER A 99 -0.08 -9.05 11.53
N GLN A 100 -0.76 -9.66 12.50
CA GLN A 100 -2.18 -9.37 12.74
C GLN A 100 -2.41 -7.89 13.10
N GLU A 101 -1.48 -7.28 13.83
CA GLU A 101 -1.55 -5.84 14.16
C GLU A 101 -1.53 -4.96 12.90
N ASP A 102 -0.77 -5.34 11.87
CA ASP A 102 -0.77 -4.61 10.60
C ASP A 102 -2.12 -4.75 9.87
N ILE A 103 -2.73 -5.93 9.91
CA ILE A 103 -4.07 -6.18 9.33
C ILE A 103 -5.13 -5.39 10.08
N ASP A 104 -5.09 -5.41 11.41
CA ASP A 104 -6.03 -4.66 12.24
C ASP A 104 -5.91 -3.16 11.97
N ASN A 105 -4.66 -2.65 11.87
CA ASN A 105 -4.39 -1.26 11.52
C ASN A 105 -4.91 -0.89 10.12
N PHE A 106 -4.82 -1.79 9.13
CA PHE A 106 -5.43 -1.56 7.82
C PHE A 106 -6.94 -1.30 7.94
N TYR A 107 -7.66 -2.19 8.62
CA TYR A 107 -9.11 -2.09 8.72
C TYR A 107 -9.57 -0.92 9.59
N GLU A 108 -8.84 -0.59 10.66
CA GLU A 108 -9.11 0.62 11.46
C GLU A 108 -9.04 1.88 10.59
N GLN A 109 -7.98 2.03 9.79
CA GLN A 109 -7.81 3.20 8.91
C GLN A 109 -8.81 3.21 7.75
N TYR A 110 -9.10 2.05 7.16
CA TYR A 110 -10.12 1.90 6.12
C TYR A 110 -11.51 2.29 6.62
N LEU A 111 -11.91 1.85 7.82
CA LEU A 111 -13.23 2.14 8.39
C LEU A 111 -13.42 3.62 8.71
N CYS A 112 -12.38 4.30 9.22
CA CYS A 112 -12.42 5.74 9.47
C CYS A 112 -12.76 6.54 8.20
N LYS A 113 -12.31 6.09 7.03
CA LYS A 113 -12.55 6.76 5.73
C LYS A 113 -13.95 6.54 5.16
N ARG A 114 -14.69 5.55 5.63
CA ARG A 114 -16.00 5.18 5.06
C ARG A 114 -17.16 5.99 5.64
N TRP A 115 -16.94 6.64 6.78
CA TRP A 115 -17.97 7.41 7.52
C TRP A 115 -17.60 8.88 7.75
N GLU A 116 -16.50 9.36 7.16
CA GLU A 116 -16.18 10.80 7.03
C GLU A 116 -16.77 11.38 5.74
#